data_AF-A0A9D6WHJ8-F1
#
_entry.id   AF-A0A9D6WHJ8-F1
#
_cell.length_a   1.000
_cell.length_b   1.000
_cell.length_c   1.000
_cell.angle_alpha   90.00
_cell.angle_beta   90.00
_cell.angle_gamma   90.00
#
_symmetry.space_group_name_H-M   'P 1'
#
loop_
_entity.id
_entity.type
_entity.pdbx_description
1 polymer ?
#
loop_
_entity_poly.entity_id
_entity_poly.type
_entity_poly.pdbx_seq_one_letter_code
_entity_poly.pdbx_strand_id
1 'polypeptide(L)'
;MKRKISAIAPVIGGKQYHIECGQGDVAPFILIPGDPARVGKIASLWDSSEEIANHREYHTMTGIYQGVPISCTSSGIGGPSLAIAVDELCRIGVQTFIRVGSTGGIQKGQNIGDLV
;
A
#
# COMPACT_ATOMS: atom_id res chain seq x y z
N MET A 1 -5.27 29.77 -19.60
CA MET A 1 -5.48 28.90 -18.42
C MET A 1 -6.00 27.54 -18.89
N LYS A 2 -5.33 26.43 -18.55
CA LYS A 2 -5.83 25.09 -18.89
C LYS A 2 -7.11 24.81 -18.09
N ARG A 3 -8.17 24.41 -18.79
CA ARG A 3 -9.49 24.04 -18.21
C ARG A 3 -9.26 22.95 -17.17
N LYS A 4 -9.52 23.24 -15.89
CA LYS A 4 -9.56 22.22 -14.84
C LYS A 4 -10.76 21.32 -15.12
N ILE A 5 -10.51 20.27 -15.90
CA ILE A 5 -11.45 19.17 -16.09
C ILE A 5 -11.65 18.48 -14.74
N SER A 6 -12.89 18.05 -14.49
CA SER A 6 -13.32 17.29 -13.31
C SER A 6 -12.26 16.26 -12.85
N ALA A 7 -12.21 15.99 -11.53
CA ALA A 7 -11.33 15.02 -10.88
C ALA A 7 -11.74 13.56 -11.21
N ILE A 8 -11.84 13.22 -12.49
CA ILE A 8 -12.25 11.89 -12.96
C ILE A 8 -11.11 10.88 -12.73
N ALA A 9 -9.86 11.34 -12.80
CA ALA A 9 -8.68 10.57 -12.43
C ALA A 9 -7.59 11.54 -11.93
N PRO A 10 -7.28 11.59 -10.62
CA PRO A 10 -6.22 12.42 -10.10
C PRO A 10 -4.87 11.74 -10.42
N VAL A 11 -4.36 11.96 -11.63
CA VAL A 11 -3.08 11.43 -12.11
C VAL A 11 -2.18 12.61 -12.50
N ILE A 12 -0.95 12.64 -11.99
CA ILE A 12 0.05 13.66 -12.30
C ILE A 12 1.31 12.96 -12.82
N GLY A 13 1.77 13.32 -14.02
CA GLY A 13 3.00 12.78 -14.58
C GLY A 13 3.00 11.26 -14.79
N GLY A 14 1.83 10.65 -15.01
CA GLY A 14 1.68 9.20 -15.14
C GLY A 14 1.58 8.43 -13.81
N LYS A 15 1.63 9.14 -12.68
CA LYS A 15 1.52 8.58 -11.33
C LYS A 15 0.18 8.94 -10.70
N GLN A 16 -0.35 8.03 -9.89
CA GLN A 16 -1.52 8.28 -9.06
C GLN A 16 -1.21 9.38 -8.04
N TYR A 17 -2.16 10.28 -7.80
CA TYR A 17 -1.91 11.53 -7.09
C TYR A 17 -1.54 11.35 -5.61
N HIS A 18 -2.17 10.40 -4.92
CA HIS A 18 -1.95 10.25 -3.48
C HIS A 18 -0.77 9.31 -3.18
N ILE A 19 -0.65 8.19 -3.89
CA ILE A 19 0.41 7.20 -3.64
C ILE A 19 1.71 7.46 -4.42
N GLU A 20 1.71 8.38 -5.39
CA GLU A 20 2.84 8.68 -6.29
C GLU A 20 3.47 7.45 -6.99
N CYS A 21 2.65 6.44 -7.26
CA CYS A 21 3.02 5.23 -7.99
C CYS A 21 2.35 5.21 -9.37
N GLY A 22 3.05 4.69 -10.37
CA GLY A 22 2.59 4.46 -11.74
C GLY A 22 2.51 2.97 -12.08
N GLN A 23 2.05 2.68 -13.31
CA GLN A 23 2.03 1.31 -13.80
C GLN A 23 3.46 0.76 -13.92
N GLY A 24 3.71 -0.42 -13.33
CA GLY A 24 5.03 -1.05 -13.27
C GLY A 24 5.85 -0.73 -12.02
N ASP A 25 5.45 0.27 -11.23
CA ASP A 25 6.14 0.62 -9.97
C ASP A 25 5.87 -0.40 -8.84
N VAL A 26 4.75 -1.13 -8.93
CA VAL A 26 4.28 -2.09 -7.91
C VAL A 26 3.97 -3.46 -8.50
N ALA A 27 4.20 -4.50 -7.70
CA ALA A 27 3.86 -5.88 -7.99
C ALA A 27 2.33 -6.11 -7.92
N PRO A 28 1.82 -7.15 -8.60
CA PRO A 28 0.38 -7.48 -8.58
C PRO A 28 -0.14 -7.97 -7.21
N PHE A 29 0.78 -8.38 -6.31
CA PHE A 29 0.51 -8.78 -4.92
C PHE A 29 1.03 -7.71 -3.97
N ILE A 30 0.15 -7.12 -3.16
CA ILE A 30 0.53 -6.05 -2.24
C ILE A 30 0.08 -6.28 -0.80
N LEU A 31 1.00 -6.04 0.14
CA LEU A 31 0.70 -5.94 1.56
C LEU A 31 0.31 -4.51 1.91
N ILE A 32 -0.75 -4.33 2.70
CA ILE A 32 -1.23 -3.00 3.10
C ILE A 32 -1.23 -2.86 4.63
N PRO A 33 -0.12 -2.44 5.24
CA PRO A 33 -0.12 -2.01 6.63
C PRO A 33 -0.85 -0.66 6.83
N GLY A 34 -1.24 -0.36 8.07
CA GLY A 34 -1.72 0.98 8.42
C GLY A 34 -0.57 1.97 8.56
N ASP A 35 0.37 1.66 9.44
CA ASP A 35 1.52 2.51 9.78
C ASP A 35 2.61 2.51 8.69
N PRO A 36 3.01 3.68 8.15
CA PRO A 36 4.12 3.82 7.20
C PRO A 36 5.44 3.22 7.67
N ALA A 37 5.72 3.25 8.99
CA ALA A 37 6.95 2.69 9.54
C ALA A 37 6.99 1.15 9.43
N ARG A 38 5.83 0.49 9.30
CA ARG A 38 5.74 -0.96 9.14
C ARG A 38 6.18 -1.42 7.75
N VAL A 39 6.14 -0.56 6.74
CA VAL A 39 6.52 -0.88 5.36
C VAL A 39 7.99 -1.31 5.31
N GLY A 40 8.89 -0.50 5.86
CA GLY A 40 10.32 -0.82 5.94
C GLY A 40 10.62 -2.08 6.75
N LYS A 41 9.89 -2.31 7.85
CA LYS A 41 10.02 -3.53 8.66
C LYS A 41 9.59 -4.79 7.92
N ILE A 42 8.57 -4.71 7.07
CA ILE A 42 8.14 -5.82 6.22
C ILE A 42 9.17 -6.04 5.11
N ALA A 43 9.58 -4.97 4.42
CA ALA A 43 10.51 -5.04 3.30
C ALA A 43 11.91 -5.52 3.70
N SER A 44 12.34 -5.29 4.96
CA SER A 44 13.62 -5.81 5.47
C SER A 44 13.68 -7.34 5.54
N LEU A 45 12.56 -8.04 5.35
CA LEU A 45 12.49 -9.51 5.32
C LEU A 45 12.55 -10.08 3.89
N TRP A 46 12.63 -9.21 2.88
CA TRP A 46 12.65 -9.61 1.47
C TRP A 46 14.06 -9.89 0.98
N ASP A 47 14.17 -10.65 -0.12
CA ASP A 47 15.43 -10.96 -0.78
C ASP A 47 16.05 -9.69 -1.39
N SER A 48 15.19 -8.82 -1.92
CA SER A 48 15.53 -7.48 -2.36
C SER A 48 14.34 -6.54 -2.15
N SER A 49 14.63 -5.25 -1.95
CA SER A 49 13.61 -4.23 -1.80
C SER A 49 14.13 -2.86 -2.27
N GLU A 50 13.26 -2.08 -2.88
CA GLU A 50 13.50 -0.68 -3.24
C GLU A 50 12.34 0.20 -2.76
N GLU A 51 12.66 1.43 -2.34
CA GLU A 51 11.64 2.45 -2.04
C GLU A 51 11.18 3.09 -3.34
N ILE A 52 9.87 3.07 -3.56
CA ILE A 52 9.23 3.55 -4.79
C ILE A 52 8.68 4.96 -4.60
N ALA A 53 7.99 5.18 -3.48
CA ALA A 53 7.33 6.43 -3.17
C ALA A 53 7.12 6.57 -1.67
N ASN A 54 7.12 7.82 -1.19
CA ASN A 54 6.83 8.17 0.18
C ASN A 54 6.13 9.52 0.21
N HIS A 55 4.80 9.48 0.08
CA HIS A 55 3.98 10.66 -0.08
C HIS A 55 2.74 10.57 0.81
N ARG A 56 2.54 11.59 1.66
CA ARG A 56 1.50 11.60 2.71
C ARG A 56 1.66 10.39 3.65
N GLU A 57 0.58 9.68 3.94
CA GLU A 57 0.57 8.43 4.69
C GLU A 57 0.90 7.18 3.84
N TYR A 58 1.24 7.33 2.56
CA TYR A 58 1.51 6.23 1.62
C TYR A 58 3.01 6.10 1.37
N HIS A 59 3.64 5.19 2.10
CA HIS A 59 5.00 4.73 1.86
C HIS A 59 4.93 3.39 1.12
N THR A 60 5.56 3.31 -0.04
CA THR A 60 5.53 2.15 -0.93
C THR A 60 6.93 1.61 -1.17
N MET A 61 7.09 0.30 -0.97
CA MET A 61 8.28 -0.45 -1.36
C MET A 61 7.89 -1.63 -2.25
N THR A 62 8.75 -1.97 -3.20
CA THR A 62 8.60 -3.13 -4.10
C THR A 62 9.86 -3.98 -4.02
N GLY A 63 9.74 -5.29 -4.20
CA GLY A 63 10.86 -6.20 -4.05
C GLY A 63 10.54 -7.64 -4.45
N ILE A 64 11.40 -8.54 -4.00
CA ILE A 64 11.28 -9.98 -4.24
C ILE A 64 11.32 -10.71 -2.90
N TYR A 65 10.35 -11.60 -2.66
CA TYR A 65 10.35 -12.51 -1.52
C TYR A 65 10.21 -13.94 -1.98
N GLN A 66 11.21 -14.78 -1.71
CA GLN A 66 11.26 -16.19 -2.13
C GLN A 66 11.04 -16.35 -3.64
N GLY A 67 11.63 -15.46 -4.44
CA GLY A 67 11.48 -15.44 -5.90
C GLY A 67 10.15 -14.88 -6.43
N VAL A 68 9.26 -14.39 -5.56
CA VAL A 68 7.97 -13.80 -5.94
C VAL A 68 8.03 -12.27 -5.86
N PRO A 69 7.68 -11.53 -6.92
CA PRO A 69 7.52 -10.08 -6.86
C PRO A 69 6.41 -9.68 -5.87
N ILE A 70 6.74 -8.77 -4.96
CA ILE A 70 5.83 -8.32 -3.90
C ILE A 70 6.00 -6.82 -3.68
N SER A 71 4.91 -6.15 -3.32
CA SER A 71 4.94 -4.76 -2.88
C SER A 71 4.32 -4.60 -1.48
N CYS A 72 4.58 -3.47 -0.86
CA CYS A 72 4.01 -3.08 0.42
C CYS A 72 3.72 -1.58 0.39
N THR A 73 2.48 -1.18 0.62
CA THR A 73 2.05 0.24 0.65
C THR A 73 1.28 0.52 1.93
N SER A 74 1.71 1.49 2.74
CA SER A 74 0.93 1.92 3.89
C SER A 74 -0.37 2.63 3.50
N SER A 75 -1.36 2.60 4.39
CA SER A 75 -2.71 3.14 4.15
C SER A 75 -3.16 4.17 5.18
N GLY A 76 -2.35 4.44 6.20
CA GLY A 76 -2.78 5.23 7.35
C GLY A 76 -3.90 4.56 8.16
N ILE A 77 -4.61 5.39 8.92
CA ILE A 77 -5.73 4.97 9.78
C ILE A 77 -7.06 5.38 9.13
N GLY A 78 -7.98 4.42 9.03
CA GLY A 78 -9.36 4.66 8.62
C GLY A 78 -9.69 4.13 7.23
N GLY A 79 -10.98 3.91 7.01
CA GLY A 79 -11.52 3.48 5.72
C GLY A 79 -11.22 4.45 4.56
N PRO A 80 -11.30 5.78 4.74
CA PRO A 80 -11.07 6.72 3.64
C PRO A 80 -9.66 6.66 3.03
N SER A 81 -8.61 6.64 3.86
CA SER A 81 -7.23 6.57 3.37
C SER A 81 -6.91 5.19 2.78
N LEU A 82 -7.45 4.12 3.37
CA LEU A 82 -7.36 2.78 2.78
C LEU A 82 -8.04 2.72 1.40
N ALA A 83 -9.21 3.34 1.26
CA ALA A 83 -9.93 3.38 -0.01
C ALA A 83 -9.14 4.11 -1.10
N ILE A 84 -8.46 5.21 -0.76
CA ILE A 84 -7.55 5.91 -1.69
C ILE A 84 -6.42 4.98 -2.14
N ALA A 85 -5.71 4.35 -1.19
CA ALA A 85 -4.62 3.43 -1.52
C ALA A 85 -5.10 2.31 -2.46
N VAL A 86 -6.20 1.65 -2.11
CA VAL A 86 -6.73 0.52 -2.91
C VAL A 86 -7.20 0.99 -4.29
N ASP A 87 -7.95 2.10 -4.38
CA ASP A 87 -8.46 2.59 -5.68
C ASP A 87 -7.30 2.97 -6.62
N GLU A 88 -6.30 3.68 -6.11
CA GLU A 88 -5.13 4.10 -6.89
C GLU A 88 -4.25 2.90 -7.29
N LEU A 89 -4.02 1.94 -6.39
CA LEU A 89 -3.27 0.71 -6.68
C LEU A 89 -4.00 -0.17 -7.73
N CYS A 90 -5.33 -0.29 -7.64
CA CYS A 90 -6.14 -0.99 -8.63
C CYS A 90 -5.99 -0.36 -10.02
N ARG A 91 -5.98 0.98 -10.12
CA ARG A 91 -5.82 1.70 -11.39
C ARG A 91 -4.48 1.45 -12.07
N ILE A 92 -3.44 1.08 -11.32
CA ILE A 92 -2.11 0.76 -11.85
C ILE A 92 -1.83 -0.74 -11.94
N GLY A 93 -2.84 -1.58 -11.76
CA GLY A 93 -2.80 -3.01 -12.12
C GLY A 93 -2.69 -3.99 -10.94
N VAL A 94 -2.77 -3.52 -9.69
CA VAL A 94 -2.79 -4.41 -8.52
C VAL A 94 -4.14 -5.13 -8.41
N GLN A 95 -4.09 -6.43 -8.16
CA GLN A 95 -5.29 -7.28 -8.10
C GLN A 95 -5.46 -7.99 -6.75
N THR A 96 -4.36 -8.22 -6.04
CA THR A 96 -4.37 -8.98 -4.79
C THR A 96 -3.84 -8.13 -3.65
N PHE A 97 -4.66 -7.99 -2.62
CA PHE A 97 -4.39 -7.15 -1.46
C PHE A 97 -4.47 -7.99 -0.19
N ILE A 98 -3.49 -7.87 0.70
CA ILE A 98 -3.54 -8.44 2.05
C ILE A 98 -3.28 -7.31 3.05
N ARG A 99 -4.27 -6.99 3.88
CA ARG A 99 -4.11 -5.98 4.93
C ARG A 99 -3.39 -6.57 6.14
N VAL A 100 -2.28 -5.94 6.56
CA VAL A 100 -1.48 -6.36 7.71
C VAL A 100 -1.64 -5.34 8.85
N GLY A 101 -2.68 -5.55 9.64
CA GLY A 101 -3.13 -4.62 10.68
C GLY A 101 -2.76 -5.01 12.10
N SER A 102 -3.28 -4.23 13.03
CA SER A 102 -3.43 -4.59 14.45
C SER A 102 -4.91 -4.45 14.80
N THR A 103 -5.39 -5.25 15.74
CA THR A 103 -6.78 -5.19 16.21
C THR A 103 -6.86 -5.59 17.68
N GLY A 104 -7.94 -5.18 18.34
CA GLY A 104 -8.30 -5.69 19.66
C GLY A 104 -9.12 -6.97 19.53
N GLY A 105 -8.81 -7.97 20.34
CA GLY A 105 -9.63 -9.18 20.47
C GLY A 105 -10.89 -8.91 21.27
N ILE A 106 -12.05 -9.32 20.76
CA ILE A 106 -13.34 -9.25 21.47
C ILE A 106 -13.73 -10.63 22.00
N GLN A 107 -13.30 -11.70 21.33
CA GLN A 107 -13.65 -13.05 21.72
C GLN A 107 -12.82 -13.51 22.91
N LYS A 108 -13.45 -14.23 23.84
CA LYS A 108 -12.75 -14.87 24.95
C LYS A 108 -11.71 -15.85 24.41
N GLY A 109 -10.56 -15.93 25.08
CA GLY A 109 -9.45 -16.81 24.70
C GLY A 109 -8.47 -16.20 23.70
N GLN A 110 -8.74 -15.00 23.16
CA GLN A 110 -7.76 -14.25 22.39
C GLN A 110 -6.79 -13.51 23.33
N ASN A 111 -5.49 -13.67 23.08
CA ASN A 111 -4.40 -13.09 23.86
C ASN A 111 -3.63 -12.03 23.06
N ILE A 112 -2.88 -11.18 23.78
CA ILE A 112 -1.96 -10.23 23.14
C ILE A 112 -0.89 -11.01 22.37
N GLY A 113 -0.77 -10.73 21.07
CA GLY A 113 0.18 -11.37 20.17
C GLY A 113 -0.42 -12.44 19.27
N ASP A 114 -1.68 -12.83 19.49
CA ASP A 114 -2.37 -13.76 18.60
C ASP A 114 -2.62 -13.13 17.21
N LEU A 115 -2.61 -13.97 16.17
CA LEU A 115 -2.97 -13.62 14.81
C LEU A 115 -4.44 -14.00 14.54
N VAL A 116 -5.14 -13.14 13.80
CA VAL A 116 -6.55 -13.31 13.40
C VAL A 116 -6.68 -13.12 11.90
#